data_AF-A0A3S1CJH3-F1
#
_entry.id   AF-A0A3S1CJH3-F1
#
_cell.length_a   1.000
_cell.length_b   1.000
_cell.length_c   1.000
_cell.angle_alpha   90.00
_cell.angle_beta   90.00
_cell.angle_gamma   90.00
#
_symmetry.space_group_name_H-M   'P 1'
#
loop_
_entity.id
_entity.type
_entity.pdbx_description
1 polymer ?
#
loop_
_entity_poly.entity_id
_entity_poly.type
_entity_poly.pdbx_seq_one_letter_code
_entity_poly.pdbx_strand_id
1 'polypeptide(L)'
;MRNPIVIGTSVPNILCLPLDVTRSETIEPAITAAIEKFGAIDVLINNAGYALIGAFEACTSEEIERQFATNVFGLMAVTRPILPHFRGRRQGIIVNVASIGGKITFLLYSSYQGCY
;
A
#
# COMPACT_ATOMS: atom_id res chain seq x y z
N MET A 1 0.91 -7.05 -4.66
CA MET A 1 -0.13 -8.10 -4.46
C MET A 1 0.57 -9.28 -3.78
N ARG A 2 0.00 -9.89 -2.73
CA ARG A 2 0.70 -10.97 -2.00
C ARG A 2 0.82 -12.28 -2.79
N ASN A 3 -0.10 -12.56 -3.71
CA ASN A 3 -0.07 -13.76 -4.54
C ASN A 3 -0.51 -13.45 -5.99
N PRO A 4 0.43 -13.07 -6.87
CA PRO A 4 0.12 -12.74 -8.27
C PRO A 4 -0.18 -13.96 -9.15
N ILE A 5 0.10 -15.19 -8.68
CA ILE A 5 0.01 -16.43 -9.47
C ILE A 5 -1.43 -16.74 -9.93
N VAL A 6 -2.44 -16.14 -9.29
CA VAL A 6 -3.86 -16.37 -9.60
C VAL A 6 -4.35 -15.56 -10.80
N ILE A 7 -3.66 -14.46 -11.18
CA ILE A 7 -4.03 -13.66 -12.35
C ILE A 7 -3.19 -14.15 -13.53
N GLY A 8 -3.84 -14.80 -14.51
CA GLY A 8 -3.19 -15.30 -15.72
C GLY A 8 -2.27 -14.25 -16.36
N THR A 9 -1.01 -14.62 -16.55
CA THR A 9 0.10 -13.73 -16.96
C THR A 9 0.06 -13.29 -18.43
N SER A 10 -1.07 -13.43 -19.12
CA SER A 10 -1.16 -13.27 -20.58
C SER A 10 -1.87 -12.01 -21.06
N VAL A 11 -2.15 -11.04 -20.19
CA VAL A 11 -2.72 -9.76 -20.64
C VAL A 11 -1.62 -8.81 -21.10
N PRO A 12 -1.67 -8.31 -22.35
CA PRO A 12 -0.68 -7.36 -22.85
C PRO A 12 -0.70 -6.09 -22.00
N ASN A 13 0.48 -5.49 -21.78
CA ASN A 13 0.68 -4.29 -20.96
C ASN A 13 0.32 -4.42 -19.47
N ILE A 14 0.21 -5.64 -18.95
CA ILE A 14 0.05 -5.89 -17.51
C ILE A 14 1.26 -6.66 -16.99
N LEU A 15 1.78 -6.21 -15.84
CA LEU A 15 2.80 -6.93 -15.09
C LEU A 15 2.29 -7.11 -13.66
N CYS A 16 2.11 -8.36 -13.24
CA CYS A 16 1.69 -8.69 -11.88
C CYS A 16 2.91 -9.19 -11.10
N LEU A 17 3.29 -8.47 -10.04
CA LEU A 17 4.46 -8.78 -9.23
C LEU A 17 4.06 -9.07 -7.78
N PRO A 18 4.75 -10.01 -7.12
CA PRO A 18 4.61 -10.19 -5.68
C PRO A 18 5.17 -8.94 -4.99
N LEU A 19 4.35 -8.30 -4.17
CA LEU A 19 4.74 -7.13 -3.37
C LEU A 19 3.84 -7.11 -2.13
N ASP A 20 4.47 -7.21 -0.96
CA ASP A 20 3.85 -7.02 0.34
C ASP A 20 4.39 -5.74 0.98
N VAL A 21 3.51 -4.77 1.21
CA VAL A 21 3.91 -3.44 1.71
C VAL A 21 4.51 -3.51 3.12
N THR A 22 4.25 -4.58 3.87
CA THR A 22 4.82 -4.79 5.21
C THR A 22 6.18 -5.49 5.18
N ARG A 23 6.71 -5.82 3.99
CA ARG A 23 7.97 -6.55 3.79
C ARG A 23 8.87 -5.78 2.82
N SER A 24 9.76 -4.96 3.36
CA SER A 24 10.63 -4.05 2.60
C SER A 24 11.46 -4.76 1.53
N GLU A 25 11.86 -6.01 1.77
CA GLU A 25 12.62 -6.84 0.83
C GLU A 25 11.85 -7.18 -0.46
N THR A 26 10.53 -7.01 -0.47
CA THR A 26 9.69 -7.26 -1.64
C THR A 26 9.41 -6.01 -2.48
N ILE A 27 9.71 -4.81 -1.98
CA ILE A 27 9.32 -3.53 -2.58
C ILE A 27 10.27 -3.16 -3.72
N GLU A 28 11.57 -3.08 -3.44
CA GLU A 28 12.58 -2.66 -4.44
C GLU A 28 12.64 -3.56 -5.68
N PRO A 29 12.60 -4.91 -5.56
CA PRO A 29 12.56 -5.77 -6.74
C PRO A 29 11.33 -5.53 -7.61
N ALA A 30 10.17 -5.25 -6.98
CA ALA A 30 8.94 -5.01 -7.72
C ALA A 30 8.95 -3.67 -8.46
N ILE A 31 9.49 -2.62 -7.83
CA ILE A 31 9.69 -1.30 -8.47
C ILE A 31 10.66 -1.42 -9.64
N THR A 32 11.80 -2.09 -9.43
CA THR A 32 12.83 -2.29 -10.46
C THR A 32 12.25 -3.03 -11.67
N ALA A 33 11.57 -4.16 -11.45
CA ALA A 33 10.98 -4.93 -12.53
C ALA A 33 9.88 -4.16 -13.30
N ALA A 34 9.10 -3.32 -12.60
CA ALA A 34 8.11 -2.46 -13.25
C ALA A 34 8.77 -1.40 -14.15
N ILE A 35 9.84 -0.75 -13.68
CA ILE A 35 10.61 0.22 -14.47
C ILE A 35 11.29 -0.47 -15.66
N GLU A 36 11.88 -1.65 -15.47
CA GLU A 36 12.50 -2.41 -16.56
C GLU A 36 11.49 -2.80 -17.65
N LYS A 37 10.28 -3.20 -17.25
CA LYS A 37 9.24 -3.62 -18.20
C LYS A 37 8.61 -2.46 -18.98
N PHE A 38 8.36 -1.34 -18.30
CA PHE A 38 7.56 -0.22 -18.86
C PHE A 38 8.39 1.04 -19.13
N GLY A 39 9.69 1.03 -18.84
CA GLY A 39 10.61 2.17 -18.96
C GLY A 39 10.52 3.15 -17.79
N ALA A 40 9.32 3.37 -17.25
CA ALA A 40 9.14 4.18 -16.05
C ALA A 40 7.80 3.92 -15.35
N ILE A 41 7.74 4.31 -14.08
CA ILE A 41 6.48 4.46 -13.32
C ILE A 41 6.07 5.93 -13.34
N ASP A 42 4.86 6.22 -13.82
CA ASP A 42 4.29 7.59 -13.86
C ASP A 42 3.36 7.89 -12.68
N VAL A 43 2.70 6.86 -12.17
CA VAL A 43 1.73 6.98 -11.08
C VAL A 43 1.97 5.87 -10.07
N LEU A 44 2.08 6.24 -8.79
CA LEU A 44 2.03 5.32 -7.66
C LEU A 44 0.65 5.43 -7.01
N ILE A 45 -0.06 4.31 -6.92
CA ILE A 45 -1.32 4.23 -6.18
C ILE A 45 -1.09 3.36 -4.94
N ASN A 46 -0.99 3.99 -3.78
CA ASN A 46 -0.94 3.31 -2.50
C ASN A 46 -2.37 2.92 -2.08
N ASN A 47 -2.74 1.67 -2.39
CA ASN A 47 -4.08 1.14 -2.13
C ASN A 47 -4.12 0.02 -1.08
N ALA A 48 -2.98 -0.62 -0.78
CA ALA A 48 -2.96 -1.72 0.19
C ALA A 48 -3.42 -1.21 1.56
N GLY A 49 -4.52 -1.77 2.06
CA GLY A 49 -5.05 -1.44 3.37
C GLY A 49 -6.31 -2.23 3.69
N TYR A 50 -6.65 -2.30 4.98
CA TYR A 50 -7.87 -2.95 5.47
C TYR A 50 -8.39 -2.25 6.73
N ALA A 51 -9.64 -2.52 7.10
CA ALA A 51 -10.22 -2.02 8.34
C ALA A 51 -10.28 -3.15 9.39
N LEU A 52 -9.68 -2.90 10.55
CA LEU A 52 -9.94 -3.63 11.78
C LEU A 52 -11.24 -3.06 12.39
N ILE A 53 -12.23 -3.92 12.54
CA ILE A 53 -13.57 -3.55 13.01
C ILE A 53 -13.79 -4.26 14.34
N GLY A 54 -14.10 -3.49 15.38
CA GLY A 54 -14.33 -4.01 16.73
C GLY A 54 -14.45 -2.90 17.76
N ALA A 55 -14.95 -3.27 18.93
CA ALA A 55 -14.81 -2.42 20.11
C ALA A 55 -13.32 -2.28 20.43
N PHE A 56 -12.88 -1.09 20.85
CA PHE A 56 -11.45 -0.81 21.04
C PHE A 56 -10.82 -1.75 22.06
N GLU A 57 -11.51 -1.96 23.19
CA GLU A 57 -11.11 -2.86 24.27
C GLU A 57 -11.07 -4.34 23.89
N ALA A 58 -11.68 -4.71 22.76
CA ALA A 58 -11.69 -6.07 22.24
C ALA A 58 -10.63 -6.29 21.14
N CYS A 59 -9.99 -5.23 20.64
CA CYS A 59 -8.92 -5.32 19.65
C CYS A 59 -7.58 -5.59 20.34
N THR A 60 -6.81 -6.56 19.87
CA THR A 60 -5.48 -6.80 20.44
C THR A 60 -4.45 -5.82 19.89
N SER A 61 -3.37 -5.60 20.64
CA SER A 61 -2.25 -4.77 20.19
C SER A 61 -1.68 -5.27 18.86
N GLU A 62 -1.58 -6.58 18.68
CA GLU A 62 -1.06 -7.20 17.46
C GLU A 62 -1.96 -6.94 16.24
N GLU A 63 -3.28 -6.92 16.43
CA GLU A 63 -4.24 -6.61 15.36
C GLU A 63 -4.14 -5.15 14.93
N ILE A 64 -4.03 -4.24 15.91
CA ILE A 64 -3.87 -2.80 15.68
C ILE A 64 -2.54 -2.54 14.98
N GLU A 65 -1.43 -3.09 15.50
CA GLU A 65 -0.10 -2.97 14.91
C GLU A 65 -0.06 -3.48 13.46
N ARG A 66 -0.69 -4.63 13.18
CA ARG A 66 -0.77 -5.18 11.82
C ARG A 66 -1.52 -4.25 10.87
N GLN A 67 -2.58 -3.59 11.36
CA GLN A 67 -3.34 -2.64 10.56
C GLN A 67 -2.48 -1.42 10.24
N PHE A 68 -1.79 -0.85 11.23
CA PHE A 68 -0.89 0.29 11.03
C PHE A 68 0.30 -0.09 10.13
N ALA A 69 0.86 -1.28 10.30
CA ALA A 69 1.91 -1.82 9.43
C ALA A 69 1.49 -1.83 7.96
N THR A 70 0.23 -2.17 7.67
CA THR A 70 -0.28 -2.19 6.30
C THR A 70 -0.68 -0.78 5.83
N ASN A 71 -1.57 -0.12 6.56
CA ASN A 71 -2.27 1.10 6.13
C ASN A 71 -1.42 2.37 6.24
N VAL A 72 -0.40 2.39 7.10
CA VAL A 72 0.39 3.60 7.40
C VAL A 72 1.85 3.37 7.05
N PHE A 73 2.50 2.39 7.68
CA PHE A 73 3.93 2.17 7.46
C PHE A 73 4.20 1.54 6.10
N GLY A 74 3.31 0.67 5.63
CA GLY A 74 3.44 0.02 4.33
C GLY A 74 3.41 0.99 3.16
N LEU A 75 2.45 1.93 3.13
CA LEU A 75 2.44 2.97 2.09
C LEU A 75 3.70 3.85 2.15
N MET A 76 4.23 4.14 3.34
CA MET A 76 5.47 4.93 3.48
C MET A 76 6.67 4.14 2.95
N ALA A 77 6.73 2.84 3.22
CA ALA A 77 7.78 1.94 2.76
C ALA A 77 7.83 1.84 1.23
N VAL A 78 6.67 1.84 0.56
CA VAL A 78 6.60 1.86 -0.91
C VAL A 78 6.90 3.24 -1.49
N THR A 79 6.42 4.30 -0.83
CA THR A 79 6.57 5.67 -1.35
C THR A 79 8.03 6.14 -1.33
N ARG A 80 8.76 5.89 -0.23
CA ARG A 80 10.15 6.33 -0.07
C ARG A 80 11.07 6.01 -1.26
N PRO A 81 11.14 4.75 -1.75
CA PRO A 81 12.00 4.39 -2.88
C PRO A 81 11.51 4.90 -4.24
N ILE A 82 10.21 5.20 -4.39
CA ILE A 82 9.68 5.82 -5.61
C ILE A 82 10.05 7.31 -5.73
N LEU A 83 10.22 8.02 -4.62
CA LEU A 83 10.47 9.47 -4.64
C LEU A 83 11.73 9.88 -5.43
N PRO A 84 12.89 9.21 -5.31
CA PRO A 84 14.06 9.51 -6.16
C PRO A 84 13.76 9.36 -7.66
N HIS A 85 13.03 8.32 -8.07
CA HIS A 85 12.63 8.09 -9.47
C HIS A 85 11.75 9.24 -9.98
N PHE A 86 10.73 9.66 -9.23
CA PHE A 86 9.87 10.78 -9.61
C PHE A 86 10.63 12.12 -9.62
N ARG A 87 11.48 12.35 -8.63
CA ARG A 87 12.31 13.58 -8.56
C ARG A 87 13.28 13.68 -9.73
N GLY A 88 13.98 12.60 -10.07
CA GLY A 88 14.91 12.56 -11.19
C GLY A 88 14.22 12.84 -12.52
N ARG A 89 12.98 12.36 -12.68
CA ARG A 89 12.18 12.61 -13.88
C ARG A 89 11.39 13.93 -13.86
N ARG A 90 11.38 14.66 -12.73
CA ARG A 90 10.55 15.86 -12.47
C ARG A 90 9.07 15.66 -12.82
N GLN A 91 8.59 14.42 -12.73
CA GLN A 91 7.23 14.02 -13.04
C GLN A 91 6.86 12.81 -12.17
N GLY A 92 5.58 12.68 -11.88
CA GLY A 92 5.04 11.57 -11.12
C GLY A 92 3.88 12.00 -10.24
N ILE A 93 2.89 11.12 -10.09
CA ILE A 93 1.71 11.34 -9.25
C ILE A 93 1.68 10.26 -8.17
N ILE A 94 1.50 10.67 -6.92
CA ILE A 94 1.24 9.75 -5.81
C ILE A 94 -0.22 9.91 -5.40
N VAL A 95 -0.98 8.81 -5.45
CA VAL A 95 -2.35 8.72 -4.97
C VAL A 95 -2.36 7.80 -3.76
N ASN A 96 -2.72 8.35 -2.60
CA ASN A 96 -2.94 7.57 -1.38
C ASN A 96 -4.44 7.33 -1.22
N VAL A 97 -4.85 6.06 -1.29
CA VAL A 97 -6.26 5.70 -1.09
C VAL A 97 -6.54 5.65 0.40
N ALA A 98 -7.30 6.62 0.87
CA ALA A 98 -7.82 6.69 2.24
C ALA A 98 -9.32 6.36 2.27
N SER A 99 -9.94 6.49 3.44
CA SER A 99 -11.38 6.32 3.63
C SER A 99 -12.03 7.60 4.14
N ILE A 100 -13.35 7.72 3.96
CA ILE A 100 -14.17 8.74 4.65
C ILE A 100 -14.00 8.66 6.17
N GLY A 101 -13.63 7.48 6.69
CA GLY A 101 -13.22 7.26 8.08
C GLY A 101 -12.04 8.12 8.55
N GLY A 102 -11.24 8.68 7.64
CA GLY A 102 -10.19 9.65 7.98
C GLY A 102 -10.71 11.09 8.20
N LYS A 103 -12.01 11.32 8.02
CA LYS A 103 -12.66 12.63 8.23
C LYS A 103 -13.76 12.59 9.28
N ILE A 104 -14.49 11.48 9.37
CA ILE A 104 -15.60 11.27 10.30
C ILE A 104 -15.49 9.89 10.94
N THR A 105 -16.06 9.75 12.13
CA THR A 105 -15.98 8.50 12.89
C THR A 105 -17.23 7.63 12.73
N PHE A 106 -17.04 6.33 12.87
CA PHE A 106 -18.09 5.32 12.83
C PHE A 106 -17.93 4.37 14.02
N LEU A 107 -19.05 3.90 14.58
CA LEU A 107 -19.04 2.97 15.71
C LEU A 107 -18.29 1.67 15.34
N LEU A 108 -17.44 1.17 16.26
CA LEU A 108 -16.59 -0.03 16.07
C LEU A 108 -15.43 0.12 15.06
N TYR A 109 -15.05 1.34 14.67
CA TYR A 109 -13.92 1.59 13.74
C TYR A 109 -12.81 2.47 14.36
N SER A 110 -12.80 2.63 15.68
CA SER A 110 -11.85 3.49 16.42
C SER A 110 -10.39 3.27 15.99
N SER A 111 -9.94 2.01 16.02
CA SER A 111 -8.58 1.61 15.64
C SER A 111 -8.26 1.88 14.17
N TYR A 112 -9.24 1.80 13.26
CA TYR A 112 -9.07 2.11 11.83
C TYR A 112 -9.04 3.62 11.55
N GLN A 113 -9.78 4.41 12.30
CA GLN A 113 -9.96 5.85 12.09
C GLN A 113 -8.96 6.70 12.87
N GLY A 114 -8.19 6.08 13.78
CA GLY A 114 -7.26 6.79 14.65
C GLY A 114 -7.98 7.68 15.68
N CYS A 115 -9.19 7.29 16.06
CA CYS A 115 -9.99 7.97 17.08
C CYS A 115 -10.12 7.03 18.27
N TYR A 116 -9.66 7.47 19.44
CA TYR A 116 -9.69 6.75 20.71
C TYR A 116 -10.12 7.70 21.82
#